data_AF-A0A973LW79-F1
#
_entry.id   AF-A0A973LW79-F1
#
_cell.length_a   1.000
_cell.length_b   1.000
_cell.length_c   1.000
_cell.angle_alpha   90.00
_cell.angle_beta   90.00
_cell.angle_gamma   90.00
#
_symmetry.space_group_name_H-M   'P 1'
#
loop_
_entity.id
_entity.type
_entity.pdbx_description
1 polymer ?
#
loop_
_entity_poly.entity_id
_entity_poly.type
_entity_poly.pdbx_seq_one_letter_code
_entity_poly.pdbx_strand_id
1 'polypeptide(L)'
;MNLVRARLLALTAALLLLASCGLTRPASRDVQGADTFEDDIRAARTLTEAFWKEYFDQQGLTYQPIADFIPYSGRSGPACAGEPSVPNNAFYCPQGHFIAYDQDWMESLWNDMGDGSVYVIIPHEFGHAVQAQLQTGFELNVQAELQADCYAGGTLSALVRSHALTPQAGDEDELLLSLEAAGDPTDDWLNPAAHGTAEQRQRSFATGYQNGVGAC
;
A
#
# COMPACT_ATOMS: atom_id res chain seq x y z
N MET A 1 83.14 -4.95 27.49
CA MET A 1 82.42 -6.23 27.32
C MET A 1 80.91 -5.97 27.34
N ASN A 2 80.31 -6.04 26.15
CA ASN A 2 78.95 -6.45 25.78
C ASN A 2 77.71 -5.80 26.44
N LEU A 3 77.26 -4.73 25.78
CA LEU A 3 75.91 -4.47 25.28
C LEU A 3 74.82 -5.52 25.61
N VAL A 4 73.86 -5.12 26.46
CA VAL A 4 72.57 -5.78 26.64
C VAL A 4 71.64 -5.35 25.50
N ARG A 5 71.31 -6.30 24.62
CA ARG A 5 70.34 -6.13 23.53
C ARG A 5 68.92 -6.06 24.10
N ALA A 6 68.30 -4.88 24.07
CA ALA A 6 66.85 -4.75 24.24
C ALA A 6 66.15 -5.30 22.99
N ARG A 7 65.29 -6.31 23.16
CA ARG A 7 64.40 -6.81 22.11
C ARG A 7 63.23 -5.84 21.97
N LEU A 8 63.14 -5.15 20.84
CA LEU A 8 61.90 -4.48 20.43
C LEU A 8 60.83 -5.55 20.16
N LEU A 9 59.78 -5.58 20.98
CA LEU A 9 58.51 -6.20 20.62
C LEU A 9 57.77 -5.22 19.71
N ALA A 10 57.62 -5.58 18.44
CA ALA A 10 56.73 -4.88 17.54
C ALA A 10 55.28 -5.18 17.96
N LEU A 11 54.62 -4.20 18.59
CA LEU A 11 53.17 -4.19 18.77
C LEU A 11 52.53 -3.84 17.43
N THR A 12 52.05 -4.84 16.71
CA THR A 12 51.12 -4.64 15.59
C THR A 12 49.77 -4.23 16.17
N ALA A 13 49.48 -2.93 16.12
CA ALA A 13 48.14 -2.41 16.35
C ALA A 13 47.23 -2.88 15.20
N ALA A 14 46.41 -3.89 15.46
CA ALA A 14 45.31 -4.25 14.56
C ALA A 14 44.23 -3.16 14.68
N LEU A 15 44.18 -2.28 13.68
CA LEU A 15 43.12 -1.30 13.52
C LEU A 15 41.83 -2.06 13.16
N LEU A 16 40.98 -2.32 14.16
CA LEU A 16 39.61 -2.77 13.92
C LEU A 16 38.82 -1.59 13.35
N LEU A 17 38.73 -1.53 12.02
CA LEU A 17 37.74 -0.73 11.32
C LEU A 17 36.36 -1.34 11.61
N LEU A 18 35.68 -0.80 12.62
CA LEU A 18 34.23 -0.94 12.74
C LEU A 18 33.61 -0.17 11.57
N ALA A 19 33.46 -0.85 10.43
CA ALA A 19 32.54 -0.42 9.40
C ALA A 19 31.14 -0.50 10.02
N SER A 20 30.66 0.65 10.51
CA SER A 20 29.24 0.82 10.77
C SER A 20 28.55 0.71 9.42
N CYS A 21 28.04 -0.48 9.08
CA CYS A 21 27.02 -0.64 8.06
C CYS A 21 25.76 0.06 8.59
N GLY A 22 25.75 1.39 8.52
CA GLY A 22 24.51 2.12 8.33
C GLY A 22 24.05 1.77 6.93
N LEU A 23 23.14 0.79 6.82
CA LEU A 23 22.29 0.66 5.65
C LEU A 23 21.42 1.92 5.62
N THR A 24 21.96 3.03 5.11
CA THR A 24 21.14 4.04 4.48
C THR A 24 20.55 3.36 3.25
N ARG A 25 19.37 2.76 3.41
CA ARG A 25 18.55 2.29 2.29
C ARG A 25 18.40 3.51 1.38
N PRO A 26 18.85 3.46 0.11
CA PRO A 26 18.58 4.57 -0.78
C PRO A 26 17.07 4.68 -0.89
N ALA A 27 16.52 5.84 -0.52
CA ALA A 27 15.17 6.18 -0.97
C ALA A 27 15.17 5.99 -2.49
N SER A 28 14.23 5.20 -3.00
CA SER A 28 13.92 5.20 -4.43
C SER A 28 13.59 6.65 -4.76
N ARG A 29 14.57 7.37 -5.33
CA ARG A 29 14.33 8.66 -5.92
C ARG A 29 14.20 8.38 -7.40
N ASP A 30 12.98 8.48 -7.86
CA ASP A 30 12.61 8.49 -9.26
C ASP A 30 13.52 9.48 -10.02
N VAL A 31 14.40 8.96 -10.87
CA VAL A 31 15.28 9.76 -11.74
C VAL A 31 15.09 9.28 -13.17
N GLN A 32 13.87 9.40 -13.70
CA GLN A 32 13.63 9.81 -15.10
C GLN A 32 12.15 10.09 -15.37
N GLY A 33 11.70 11.32 -15.07
CA GLY A 33 10.34 11.76 -15.38
C GLY A 33 9.56 12.25 -14.16
N ALA A 34 9.96 11.82 -12.95
CA ALA A 34 9.44 12.25 -11.64
C ALA A 34 7.93 12.49 -11.66
N ASP A 35 7.18 11.38 -11.72
CA ASP A 35 5.73 11.43 -11.54
C ASP A 35 5.42 12.13 -10.20
N THR A 36 4.45 13.04 -10.21
CA THR A 36 4.04 13.73 -8.98
C THR A 36 3.12 12.83 -8.16
N PHE A 37 2.98 13.11 -6.86
CA PHE A 37 1.98 12.44 -6.02
C PHE A 37 0.58 12.49 -6.69
N GLU A 38 0.20 13.62 -7.29
CA GLU A 38 -1.06 13.75 -8.02
C GLU A 38 -1.13 12.90 -9.29
N ASP A 39 -0.01 12.63 -9.96
CA ASP A 39 0.06 11.74 -11.12
C ASP A 39 -0.15 10.29 -10.70
N ASP A 40 0.48 9.84 -9.60
CA ASP A 40 0.26 8.50 -9.05
C ASP A 40 -1.16 8.29 -8.55
N ILE A 41 -1.75 9.26 -7.84
CA ILE A 41 -3.16 9.21 -7.43
C ILE A 41 -4.06 9.04 -8.66
N ARG A 42 -3.81 9.82 -9.71
CA ARG A 42 -4.58 9.76 -10.96
C ARG A 42 -4.40 8.42 -11.65
N ALA A 43 -3.18 7.91 -11.74
CA ALA A 43 -2.84 6.64 -12.38
C ALA A 43 -3.50 5.47 -11.63
N ALA A 44 -3.26 5.36 -10.32
CA ALA A 44 -3.82 4.31 -9.48
C ALA A 44 -5.36 4.30 -9.51
N ARG A 45 -6.02 5.47 -9.45
CA ARG A 45 -7.49 5.55 -9.61
C ARG A 45 -7.93 5.06 -10.99
N THR A 46 -7.37 5.65 -12.05
CA THR A 46 -7.86 5.45 -13.43
C THR A 46 -7.64 4.00 -13.87
N LEU A 47 -6.48 3.43 -13.57
CA LEU A 47 -6.10 2.08 -13.97
C LEU A 47 -6.87 1.03 -13.18
N THR A 48 -7.05 1.23 -11.87
CA THR A 48 -7.88 0.34 -11.03
C THR A 48 -9.33 0.30 -11.50
N GLU A 49 -9.94 1.47 -11.74
CA GLU A 49 -11.33 1.54 -12.21
C GLU A 49 -11.48 0.88 -13.59
N ALA A 50 -10.53 1.11 -14.50
CA ALA A 50 -10.53 0.48 -15.82
C ALA A 50 -10.42 -1.04 -15.72
N PHE A 51 -9.55 -1.56 -14.85
CA PHE A 51 -9.41 -2.98 -14.59
C PHE A 51 -10.73 -3.59 -14.10
N TRP A 52 -11.39 -3.00 -13.10
CA TRP A 52 -12.64 -3.55 -12.57
C TRP A 52 -13.79 -3.47 -13.55
N LYS A 53 -13.88 -2.39 -14.34
CA LYS A 53 -14.84 -2.27 -15.43
C LYS A 53 -14.67 -3.41 -16.44
N GLU A 54 -13.45 -3.68 -16.85
CA GLU A 54 -13.14 -4.78 -17.78
C GLU A 54 -13.42 -6.15 -17.14
N TYR A 55 -13.01 -6.36 -15.89
CA TYR A 55 -13.24 -7.60 -15.18
C TYR A 55 -14.73 -7.92 -15.07
N PHE A 56 -15.57 -6.97 -14.68
CA PHE A 56 -17.03 -7.15 -14.61
C PHE A 56 -17.62 -7.50 -15.98
N ASP A 57 -17.21 -6.82 -17.05
CA ASP A 57 -17.67 -7.10 -18.41
C ASP A 57 -17.31 -8.54 -18.82
N GLN A 58 -16.09 -8.99 -18.52
CA GLN A 58 -15.65 -10.38 -18.74
C GLN A 58 -16.47 -11.39 -17.94
N GLN A 59 -16.99 -11.02 -16.77
CA GLN A 59 -17.90 -11.85 -15.97
C GLN A 59 -19.37 -11.74 -16.41
N GLY A 60 -19.70 -10.94 -17.42
CA GLY A 60 -21.09 -10.68 -17.83
C GLY A 60 -21.88 -9.85 -16.81
N LEU A 61 -21.19 -9.09 -15.96
CA LEU A 61 -21.75 -8.21 -14.94
C LEU A 61 -21.68 -6.74 -15.42
N THR A 62 -22.48 -5.88 -14.79
CA THR A 62 -22.42 -4.43 -15.03
C THR A 62 -21.69 -3.76 -13.89
N TYR A 63 -20.54 -3.13 -14.18
CA TYR A 63 -19.81 -2.32 -13.22
C TYR A 63 -20.46 -0.93 -13.07
N GLN A 64 -20.69 -0.52 -11.83
CA GLN A 64 -21.02 0.85 -11.48
C GLN A 64 -19.72 1.61 -11.19
N PRO A 65 -19.40 2.67 -11.95
CA PRO A 65 -18.22 3.50 -11.67
C PRO A 65 -18.37 4.33 -10.40
N ILE A 66 -17.27 4.53 -9.70
CA ILE A 66 -17.17 5.41 -8.53
C ILE A 66 -17.69 6.80 -8.87
N ALA A 67 -18.67 7.28 -8.11
CA ALA A 67 -19.36 8.53 -8.38
C ALA A 67 -18.44 9.73 -8.16
N ASP A 68 -17.69 9.74 -7.06
CA ASP A 68 -16.79 10.80 -6.68
C ASP A 68 -15.50 10.25 -6.06
N PHE A 69 -14.39 10.96 -6.25
CA PHE A 69 -13.08 10.64 -5.68
C PHE A 69 -12.52 11.90 -5.02
N ILE A 70 -12.58 11.94 -3.69
CA ILE A 70 -12.59 13.19 -2.93
C ILE A 70 -11.34 13.27 -2.03
N PRO A 71 -10.34 14.10 -2.39
CA PRO A 71 -9.29 14.45 -1.42
C PRO A 71 -9.89 15.29 -0.29
N TYR A 72 -9.42 15.07 0.94
CA TYR A 72 -9.70 15.91 2.09
C TYR A 72 -8.46 16.11 2.97
N SER A 73 -8.54 17.02 3.95
CA SER A 73 -7.47 17.24 4.93
C SER A 73 -8.00 17.05 6.35
N GLY A 74 -7.45 16.07 7.07
CA GLY A 74 -7.80 15.78 8.46
C GLY A 74 -9.29 15.47 8.68
N ARG A 75 -10.06 16.43 9.20
CA ARG A 75 -11.52 16.27 9.44
C ARG A 75 -12.39 17.02 8.43
N SER A 76 -11.76 17.69 7.46
CA SER A 76 -12.44 18.55 6.49
C SER A 76 -12.85 17.78 5.23
N GLY A 77 -13.47 16.60 5.42
CA GLY A 77 -13.86 15.70 4.33
C GLY A 77 -15.36 15.37 4.32
N PRO A 78 -15.82 14.58 3.33
CA PRO A 78 -17.22 14.16 3.23
C PRO A 78 -17.58 13.17 4.35
N ALA A 79 -18.79 13.32 4.90
CA ALA A 79 -19.32 12.31 5.82
C ALA A 79 -19.79 11.06 5.06
N CYS A 80 -19.66 9.87 5.66
CA CYS A 80 -20.25 8.64 5.17
C CYS A 80 -21.29 8.12 6.17
N ALA A 81 -22.53 7.93 5.73
CA ALA A 81 -23.64 7.49 6.60
C ALA A 81 -23.84 8.33 7.88
N GLY A 82 -23.41 9.60 7.89
CA GLY A 82 -23.46 10.49 9.04
C GLY A 82 -22.19 10.51 9.89
N GLU A 83 -21.25 9.60 9.67
CA GLU A 83 -19.93 9.61 10.31
C GLU A 83 -18.98 10.57 9.59
N PRO A 84 -18.27 11.46 10.30
CA PRO A 84 -17.35 12.41 9.69
C PRO A 84 -16.06 11.73 9.22
N SER A 85 -15.40 12.30 8.21
CA SER A 85 -14.03 11.87 7.87
C SER A 85 -13.10 12.05 9.08
N VAL A 86 -12.11 11.17 9.16
CA VAL A 86 -11.10 11.16 10.21
C VAL A 86 -9.72 11.36 9.60
N PRO A 87 -8.77 11.99 10.31
CA PRO A 87 -7.41 12.13 9.81
C PRO A 87 -6.73 10.77 9.57
N ASN A 88 -5.74 10.75 8.69
CA ASN A 88 -4.91 9.59 8.37
C ASN A 88 -5.71 8.39 7.85
N ASN A 89 -6.66 8.63 6.94
CA ASN A 89 -7.54 7.57 6.47
C ASN A 89 -7.90 7.71 4.99
N ALA A 90 -8.13 6.58 4.34
CA ALA A 90 -8.87 6.49 3.09
C ALA A 90 -10.13 5.62 3.34
N PHE A 91 -11.20 5.86 2.59
CA PHE A 91 -12.40 5.04 2.72
C PHE A 91 -13.28 5.09 1.47
N TYR A 92 -13.90 3.95 1.17
CA TYR A 92 -15.08 3.85 0.32
C TYR A 92 -16.37 4.03 1.13
N CYS A 93 -17.30 4.83 0.61
CA CYS A 93 -18.63 5.03 1.20
C CYS A 93 -19.75 4.36 0.38
N PRO A 94 -20.37 3.27 0.87
CA PRO A 94 -21.44 2.57 0.14
C PRO A 94 -22.68 3.43 -0.16
N GLN A 95 -23.10 4.30 0.76
CA GLN A 95 -24.33 5.08 0.62
C GLN A 95 -24.24 6.17 -0.46
N GLY A 96 -23.03 6.68 -0.69
CA GLY A 96 -22.77 7.68 -1.73
C GLY A 96 -22.02 7.15 -2.94
N HIS A 97 -21.55 5.89 -2.89
CA HIS A 97 -20.71 5.26 -3.90
C HIS A 97 -19.50 6.13 -4.30
N PHE A 98 -18.79 6.66 -3.32
CA PHE A 98 -17.60 7.50 -3.51
C PHE A 98 -16.42 6.95 -2.73
N ILE A 99 -15.20 7.34 -3.14
CA ILE A 99 -13.98 7.11 -2.37
C ILE A 99 -13.46 8.48 -1.91
N ALA A 100 -12.98 8.56 -0.67
CA ALA A 100 -12.35 9.75 -0.12
C ALA A 100 -11.04 9.40 0.59
N TYR A 101 -10.07 10.31 0.59
CA TYR A 101 -8.76 10.08 1.21
C TYR A 101 -8.18 11.35 1.82
N ASP A 102 -7.51 11.20 2.98
CA ASP A 102 -6.76 12.29 3.62
C ASP A 102 -5.49 12.53 2.80
N GLN A 103 -5.49 13.62 2.03
CA GLN A 103 -4.44 13.94 1.08
C GLN A 103 -3.12 14.22 1.79
N ASP A 104 -3.14 14.93 2.91
CA ASP A 104 -1.92 15.29 3.65
C ASP A 104 -1.22 14.03 4.19
N TRP A 105 -2.01 13.03 4.60
CA TRP A 105 -1.50 11.75 5.05
C TRP A 105 -0.98 10.89 3.91
N MET A 106 -1.73 10.76 2.82
CA MET A 106 -1.29 9.99 1.65
C MET A 106 -0.01 10.58 1.03
N GLU A 107 0.10 11.90 0.96
CA GLU A 107 1.32 12.57 0.48
C GLU A 107 2.49 12.36 1.45
N SER A 108 2.24 12.30 2.77
CA SER A 108 3.28 11.92 3.75
C SER A 108 3.78 10.49 3.53
N LEU A 109 2.88 9.52 3.31
CA LEU A 109 3.27 8.13 3.01
C LEU A 109 4.08 8.06 1.71
N TRP A 110 3.65 8.76 0.67
CA TRP A 110 4.35 8.83 -0.61
C TRP A 110 5.78 9.38 -0.43
N ASN A 111 5.95 10.46 0.35
CA ASN A 111 7.25 11.05 0.62
C ASN A 111 8.17 10.17 1.49
N ASP A 112 7.61 9.50 2.50
CA ASP A 112 8.37 8.77 3.50
C ASP A 112 8.68 7.32 3.09
N MET A 113 7.76 6.70 2.34
CA MET A 113 7.75 5.26 2.03
C MET A 113 7.83 4.96 0.53
N GLY A 114 7.58 5.94 -0.33
CA GLY A 114 7.55 5.80 -1.78
C GLY A 114 6.14 5.67 -2.38
N ASP A 115 6.09 5.64 -3.71
CA ASP A 115 4.85 5.71 -4.49
C ASP A 115 4.00 4.44 -4.39
N GLY A 116 4.61 3.30 -4.03
CA GLY A 116 3.93 2.02 -3.85
C GLY A 116 2.75 2.10 -2.88
N SER A 117 2.78 3.01 -1.91
CA SER A 117 1.67 3.23 -0.96
C SER A 117 0.35 3.57 -1.65
N VAL A 118 0.39 4.38 -2.71
CA VAL A 118 -0.79 4.78 -3.50
C VAL A 118 -1.39 3.58 -4.23
N TYR A 119 -0.53 2.69 -4.75
CA TYR A 119 -0.91 1.46 -5.46
C TYR A 119 -1.32 0.31 -4.53
N VAL A 120 -1.32 0.50 -3.21
CA VAL A 120 -1.99 -0.37 -2.23
C VAL A 120 -3.33 0.23 -1.81
N ILE A 121 -3.31 1.48 -1.34
CA ILE A 121 -4.45 2.12 -0.67
C ILE A 121 -5.60 2.35 -1.66
N ILE A 122 -5.34 2.93 -2.84
CA ILE A 122 -6.42 3.20 -3.78
C ILE A 122 -7.07 1.89 -4.27
N PRO A 123 -6.32 0.88 -4.74
CA PRO A 123 -6.92 -0.39 -5.14
C PRO A 123 -7.67 -1.12 -4.02
N HIS A 124 -7.26 -0.93 -2.76
CA HIS A 124 -7.97 -1.44 -1.59
C HIS A 124 -9.37 -0.80 -1.47
N GLU A 125 -9.48 0.53 -1.55
CA GLU A 125 -10.79 1.21 -1.48
C GLU A 125 -11.72 0.84 -2.64
N PHE A 126 -11.15 0.63 -3.84
CA PHE A 126 -11.88 0.05 -4.95
C PHE A 126 -12.34 -1.39 -4.68
N GLY A 127 -11.54 -2.17 -3.94
CA GLY A 127 -11.91 -3.49 -3.45
C GLY A 127 -13.22 -3.45 -2.63
N HIS A 128 -13.37 -2.49 -1.72
CA HIS A 128 -14.62 -2.28 -1.00
C HIS A 128 -15.79 -1.90 -1.92
N ALA A 129 -15.54 -1.04 -2.91
CA ALA A 129 -16.57 -0.69 -3.88
C ALA A 129 -17.05 -1.91 -4.70
N VAL A 130 -16.13 -2.82 -5.03
CA VAL A 130 -16.43 -4.08 -5.72
C VAL A 130 -17.20 -5.04 -4.82
N GLN A 131 -16.77 -5.19 -3.56
CA GLN A 131 -17.50 -5.98 -2.56
C GLN A 131 -18.94 -5.50 -2.42
N ALA A 132 -19.16 -4.19 -2.29
CA ALA A 132 -20.49 -3.61 -2.20
C ALA A 132 -21.38 -3.85 -3.44
N GLN A 133 -20.78 -4.02 -4.62
CA GLN A 133 -21.51 -4.35 -5.85
C GLN A 133 -21.80 -5.85 -6.00
N LEU A 134 -20.93 -6.71 -5.48
CA LEU A 134 -21.05 -8.18 -5.63
C LEU A 134 -21.76 -8.85 -4.45
N GLN A 135 -21.71 -8.27 -3.26
CA GLN A 135 -22.18 -8.87 -2.01
C GLN A 135 -23.45 -8.17 -1.53
N THR A 136 -24.54 -8.94 -1.40
CA THR A 136 -25.75 -8.44 -0.76
C THR A 136 -25.51 -8.30 0.74
N GLY A 137 -25.75 -7.10 1.30
CA GLY A 137 -25.53 -6.84 2.72
C GLY A 137 -24.05 -6.71 3.08
N PHE A 138 -23.24 -6.12 2.18
CA PHE A 138 -21.85 -5.77 2.46
C PHE A 138 -21.72 -4.99 3.78
N GLU A 139 -20.86 -5.49 4.66
CA GLU A 139 -20.50 -4.89 5.95
C GLU A 139 -18.98 -4.96 6.11
N LEU A 140 -18.39 -3.86 6.61
CA LEU A 140 -16.97 -3.82 6.93
C LEU A 140 -16.68 -4.70 8.15
N ASN A 141 -15.69 -5.57 7.99
CA ASN A 141 -15.13 -6.45 9.01
C ASN A 141 -13.76 -6.91 8.51
N VAL A 142 -12.98 -7.56 9.39
CA VAL A 142 -11.61 -7.99 9.06
C VAL A 142 -11.56 -8.89 7.80
N GLN A 143 -12.57 -9.71 7.51
CA GLN A 143 -12.57 -10.52 6.29
C GLN A 143 -12.75 -9.66 5.04
N ALA A 144 -13.61 -8.64 5.10
CA ALA A 144 -13.79 -7.69 4.01
C ALA A 144 -12.51 -6.88 3.77
N GLU A 145 -11.85 -6.40 4.83
CA GLU A 145 -10.56 -5.70 4.79
C GLU A 145 -9.47 -6.55 4.12
N LEU A 146 -9.30 -7.79 4.58
CA LEU A 146 -8.30 -8.70 4.01
C LEU A 146 -8.63 -9.10 2.57
N GLN A 147 -9.90 -9.24 2.21
CA GLN A 147 -10.28 -9.46 0.81
C GLN A 147 -10.03 -8.21 -0.05
N ALA A 148 -10.20 -7.00 0.48
CA ALA A 148 -9.85 -5.76 -0.22
C ALA A 148 -8.34 -5.67 -0.49
N ASP A 149 -7.49 -6.10 0.46
CA ASP A 149 -6.05 -6.25 0.21
C ASP A 149 -5.74 -7.27 -0.89
N CYS A 150 -6.45 -8.42 -0.88
CA CYS A 150 -6.32 -9.42 -1.94
C CYS A 150 -6.71 -8.84 -3.32
N TYR A 151 -7.82 -8.10 -3.38
CA TYR A 151 -8.23 -7.38 -4.58
C TYR A 151 -7.22 -6.33 -5.04
N ALA A 152 -6.61 -5.59 -4.11
CA ALA A 152 -5.54 -4.65 -4.41
C ALA A 152 -4.35 -5.34 -5.08
N GLY A 153 -3.86 -6.43 -4.48
CA GLY A 153 -2.74 -7.21 -5.04
C GLY A 153 -3.07 -7.81 -6.40
N GLY A 154 -4.27 -8.38 -6.57
CA GLY A 154 -4.70 -8.94 -7.85
C GLY A 154 -4.85 -7.90 -8.96
N THR A 155 -5.34 -6.71 -8.61
CA THR A 155 -5.44 -5.57 -9.54
C THR A 155 -4.04 -5.13 -9.97
N LEU A 156 -3.12 -4.91 -9.01
CA LEU A 156 -1.76 -4.49 -9.31
C LEU A 156 -1.03 -5.50 -10.20
N SER A 157 -1.18 -6.80 -9.93
CA SER A 157 -0.62 -7.87 -10.76
C SER A 157 -1.13 -7.82 -12.19
N ALA A 158 -2.43 -7.56 -12.40
CA ALA A 158 -3.01 -7.41 -13.73
C ALA A 158 -2.45 -6.17 -14.47
N LEU A 159 -2.30 -5.05 -13.77
CA LEU A 159 -1.74 -3.81 -14.34
C LEU A 159 -0.27 -3.98 -14.74
N VAL A 160 0.53 -4.65 -13.91
CA VAL A 160 1.94 -4.96 -14.22
C VAL A 160 2.05 -5.93 -15.40
N ARG A 161 1.26 -7.01 -15.40
CA ARG A 161 1.29 -8.03 -16.46
C ARG A 161 0.81 -7.51 -17.81
N SER A 162 -0.08 -6.51 -17.82
CA SER A 162 -0.56 -5.85 -19.04
C SER A 162 0.33 -4.70 -19.50
N HIS A 163 1.41 -4.39 -18.77
CA HIS A 163 2.28 -3.23 -19.00
C HIS A 163 1.56 -1.87 -18.87
N ALA A 164 0.40 -1.84 -18.19
CA ALA A 164 -0.27 -0.59 -17.83
C ALA A 164 0.47 0.14 -16.69
N LEU A 165 1.17 -0.63 -15.84
CA LEU A 165 2.15 -0.13 -14.87
C LEU A 165 3.48 -0.85 -15.08
N THR A 166 4.59 -0.12 -14.91
CA THR A 166 5.94 -0.69 -14.95
C THR A 166 6.52 -0.64 -13.54
N PRO A 167 6.74 -1.80 -12.90
CA PRO A 167 7.32 -1.83 -11.56
C PRO A 167 8.77 -1.35 -11.61
N GLN A 168 9.17 -0.58 -10.61
CA GLN A 168 10.51 -0.05 -10.45
C GLN A 168 11.28 -0.82 -9.36
N ALA A 169 12.57 -0.54 -9.27
CA ALA A 169 13.42 -1.14 -8.26
C ALA A 169 13.17 -0.46 -6.91
N GLY A 170 12.43 -1.12 -6.03
CA GLY A 170 12.09 -0.59 -4.71
C GLY A 170 10.63 -0.84 -4.37
N ASP A 171 9.74 -0.78 -5.37
CA ASP A 171 8.29 -0.80 -5.19
C ASP A 171 7.82 -2.00 -4.35
N GLU A 172 8.39 -3.19 -4.53
CA GLU A 172 8.02 -4.36 -3.72
C GLU A 172 8.26 -4.13 -2.22
N ASP A 173 9.38 -3.51 -1.84
CA ASP A 173 9.65 -3.12 -0.45
C ASP A 173 8.65 -2.05 0.02
N GLU A 174 8.30 -1.10 -0.83
CA GLU A 174 7.36 -0.01 -0.53
C GLU A 174 5.93 -0.53 -0.30
N LEU A 175 5.46 -1.48 -1.13
CA LEU A 175 4.17 -2.16 -0.97
C LEU A 175 4.11 -2.88 0.39
N LEU A 176 5.16 -3.63 0.74
CA LEU A 176 5.22 -4.38 2.00
C LEU A 176 5.26 -3.45 3.21
N LEU A 177 6.02 -2.35 3.12
CA LEU A 177 6.07 -1.31 4.16
C LEU A 177 4.70 -0.64 4.33
N SER A 178 4.00 -0.34 3.23
CA SER A 178 2.64 0.25 3.27
C SER A 178 1.65 -0.67 4.01
N LEU A 179 1.65 -1.95 3.67
CA LEU A 179 0.80 -2.96 4.31
C LEU A 179 1.18 -3.19 5.78
N GLU A 180 2.47 -3.06 6.13
CA GLU A 180 2.93 -3.13 7.51
C GLU A 180 2.44 -1.93 8.33
N ALA A 181 2.59 -0.71 7.79
CA ALA A 181 2.20 0.53 8.46
C ALA A 181 0.69 0.62 8.73
N ALA A 182 -0.12 -0.02 7.89
CA ALA A 182 -1.57 -0.02 8.00
C ALA A 182 -2.13 -1.29 8.68
N GLY A 183 -1.29 -2.16 9.24
CA GLY A 183 -1.71 -3.35 9.99
C GLY A 183 -1.97 -3.06 11.47
N ASP A 184 -2.96 -3.73 12.05
CA ASP A 184 -3.28 -3.64 13.48
C ASP A 184 -2.24 -4.38 14.36
N PRO A 185 -1.97 -3.90 15.58
CA PRO A 185 -0.99 -4.50 16.49
C PRO A 185 -1.42 -5.88 17.03
N THR A 186 -2.71 -6.20 16.95
CA THR A 186 -3.29 -7.44 17.45
C THR A 186 -4.39 -7.93 16.52
N ASP A 187 -4.57 -9.24 16.49
CA ASP A 187 -5.68 -9.88 15.80
C ASP A 187 -6.97 -9.74 16.63
N ASP A 188 -7.74 -8.67 16.39
CA ASP A 188 -9.05 -8.43 17.01
C ASP A 188 -10.18 -8.64 16.00
N TRP A 189 -10.47 -9.90 15.71
CA TRP A 189 -11.44 -10.29 14.67
C TRP A 189 -12.89 -9.84 14.93
N LEU A 190 -13.22 -9.46 16.17
CA LEU A 190 -14.56 -9.01 16.54
C LEU A 190 -14.70 -7.49 16.53
N ASN A 191 -13.60 -6.76 16.40
CA ASN A 191 -13.62 -5.31 16.26
C ASN A 191 -14.00 -4.96 14.81
N PRO A 192 -15.15 -4.30 14.58
CA PRO A 192 -15.56 -3.89 13.23
C PRO A 192 -14.64 -2.82 12.62
N ALA A 193 -13.80 -2.17 13.43
CA ALA A 193 -12.80 -1.20 12.97
C ALA A 193 -11.39 -1.82 12.83
N ALA A 194 -11.26 -3.14 12.94
CA ALA A 194 -10.00 -3.81 12.70
C ALA A 194 -9.79 -4.06 11.21
N HIS A 195 -8.56 -3.80 10.75
CA HIS A 195 -8.06 -4.03 9.40
C HIS A 195 -7.37 -5.40 9.28
N GLY A 196 -6.95 -5.96 10.41
CA GLY A 196 -6.13 -7.16 10.50
C GLY A 196 -4.65 -6.83 10.70
N THR A 197 -3.90 -7.82 11.17
CA THR A 197 -2.46 -7.70 11.42
C THR A 197 -1.67 -7.48 10.14
N ALA A 198 -0.51 -6.82 10.23
CA ALA A 198 0.41 -6.64 9.09
C ALA A 198 0.68 -7.94 8.31
N GLU A 199 0.89 -9.05 9.00
CA GLU A 199 1.13 -10.36 8.37
C GLU A 199 -0.09 -10.86 7.59
N GLN A 200 -1.30 -10.70 8.14
CA GLN A 200 -2.54 -11.08 7.44
C GLN A 200 -2.73 -10.23 6.19
N ARG A 201 -2.56 -8.92 6.29
CA ARG A 201 -2.69 -7.97 5.19
C ARG A 201 -1.71 -8.26 4.05
N GLN A 202 -0.42 -8.43 4.39
CA GLN A 202 0.62 -8.82 3.44
C GLN A 202 0.33 -10.16 2.76
N ARG A 203 -0.14 -11.17 3.51
CA ARG A 203 -0.49 -12.48 2.97
C ARG A 203 -1.67 -12.39 2.00
N SER A 204 -2.71 -11.63 2.34
CA SER A 204 -3.88 -11.45 1.48
C SER A 204 -3.52 -10.73 0.20
N PHE A 205 -2.77 -9.62 0.30
CA PHE A 205 -2.25 -8.91 -0.87
C PHE A 205 -1.41 -9.83 -1.77
N ALA A 206 -0.48 -10.59 -1.20
CA ALA A 206 0.34 -11.54 -1.94
C ALA A 206 -0.50 -12.63 -2.61
N THR A 207 -1.57 -13.09 -1.97
CA THR A 207 -2.49 -14.10 -2.55
C THR A 207 -3.11 -13.57 -3.83
N GLY A 208 -3.65 -12.35 -3.80
CA GLY A 208 -4.18 -11.70 -4.99
C GLY A 208 -3.12 -11.43 -6.04
N TYR A 209 -1.95 -10.91 -5.64
CA TYR A 209 -0.88 -10.59 -6.57
C TYR A 209 -0.37 -11.82 -7.35
N GLN A 210 -0.26 -12.97 -6.68
CA GLN A 210 0.20 -14.20 -7.29
C GLN A 210 -0.85 -14.86 -8.18
N ASN A 211 -2.11 -14.85 -7.74
CA ASN A 211 -3.17 -15.70 -8.30
C ASN A 211 -4.28 -14.93 -9.04
N GLY A 212 -4.24 -13.59 -9.02
CA GLY A 212 -5.26 -12.71 -9.58
C GLY A 212 -6.49 -12.56 -8.67
N VAL A 213 -7.37 -11.62 -9.01
CA VAL A 213 -8.54 -11.27 -8.20
C VAL A 213 -9.57 -12.39 -8.04
N GLY A 214 -9.58 -13.39 -8.93
CA GLY A 214 -10.49 -14.54 -8.82
C GLY A 214 -10.08 -15.58 -7.76
N ALA A 215 -8.91 -15.42 -7.13
CA ALA A 215 -8.49 -16.21 -5.98
C ALA A 215 -8.90 -15.57 -4.64
N CYS A 216 -9.41 -14.34 -4.71
CA CYS A 216 -10.09 -13.62 -3.65
C CYS A 216 -11.61 -13.88 -3.78
#